data_AF-A0A968WPJ0-F1
#
_entry.id   AF-A0A968WPJ0-F1
#
_cell.length_a   1.000
_cell.length_b   1.000
_cell.length_c   1.000
_cell.angle_alpha   90.00
_cell.angle_beta   90.00
_cell.angle_gamma   90.00
#
_symmetry.space_group_name_H-M   'P 1'
#
loop_
_entity.id
_entity.type
_entity.pdbx_description
1 polymer ?
#
loop_
_entity_poly.entity_id
_entity_poly.type
_entity_poly.pdbx_seq_one_letter_code
_entity_poly.pdbx_strand_id
1 'polypeptide(L)' 'MGKVNSAPVFDQEHLARYTMASVDLEREIVGLFLNQLPDLLSHLKAPADAKEWKLFTHTLKGSAKPLAPCK' A
#
# COMPACT_ATOMS: atom_id res chain seq x y z
N MET A 1 24.54 11.64 0.72
CA MET A 1 23.10 11.75 1.04
C MET A 1 22.29 11.34 -0.20
N GLY A 2 21.43 10.33 -0.09
CA GLY A 2 20.60 9.88 -1.22
C GLY A 2 19.60 10.95 -1.63
N LYS A 3 19.48 11.24 -2.94
CA LYS A 3 18.49 12.17 -3.47
C LYS A 3 17.09 11.69 -3.07
N VAL A 4 16.35 12.52 -2.33
CA VAL A 4 14.91 12.34 -2.20
C VAL A 4 14.33 12.60 -3.58
N ASN A 5 13.79 11.55 -4.22
CA ASN A 5 13.04 11.74 -5.45
C ASN A 5 11.87 12.69 -5.14
N SER A 6 11.79 13.82 -5.84
CA SER A 6 10.69 14.79 -5.68
C SER A 6 9.36 14.28 -6.23
N ALA A 7 9.35 13.10 -6.85
CA ALA A 7 8.12 12.43 -7.25
C ALA A 7 7.36 11.96 -5.98
N PRO A 8 6.04 12.22 -5.90
CA PRO A 8 5.25 11.78 -4.77
C PRO A 8 5.33 10.25 -4.63
N VAL A 9 5.54 9.78 -3.38
CA VAL A 9 5.68 8.35 -3.06
C VAL A 9 4.38 7.58 -3.27
N PHE A 10 3.23 8.26 -3.17
CA PHE A 10 1.89 7.76 -3.44
C PHE A 10 0.97 8.92 -3.87
N ASP A 11 -0.18 8.60 -4.46
CA ASP A 11 -1.12 9.57 -5.02
C ASP A 11 -2.09 10.10 -3.94
N GLN A 12 -1.83 11.32 -3.49
CA GLN A 12 -2.64 11.99 -2.46
C GLN A 12 -4.04 12.35 -2.97
N GLU A 13 -4.21 12.69 -4.24
CA GLU A 13 -5.53 13.01 -4.81
C GLU A 13 -6.40 11.77 -4.97
N HIS A 14 -5.79 10.62 -5.29
CA HIS A 14 -6.49 9.34 -5.31
C HIS A 14 -6.93 8.93 -3.92
N LEU A 15 -6.03 9.08 -2.93
CA LEU A 15 -6.33 8.80 -1.53
C LEU A 15 -7.48 9.67 -1.03
N ALA A 16 -7.43 10.99 -1.27
CA ALA A 16 -8.49 11.93 -0.88
C ALA A 16 -9.85 11.56 -1.52
N ARG A 17 -9.88 11.13 -2.78
CA ARG A 17 -11.13 10.65 -3.41
C ARG A 17 -11.66 9.38 -2.75
N TYR A 18 -10.76 8.48 -2.34
CA TYR A 18 -11.11 7.23 -1.67
C TYR A 18 -11.66 7.45 -0.24
N THR A 19 -11.24 8.53 0.40
CA THR A 19 -11.55 8.86 1.80
C THR A 19 -12.52 10.04 1.95
N MET A 20 -13.17 10.47 0.85
CA MET A 20 -14.07 11.63 0.83
C MET A 20 -13.41 12.91 1.39
N ALA A 21 -12.11 13.08 1.14
CA ALA A 21 -11.24 14.14 1.65
C ALA A 21 -11.19 14.27 3.18
N SER A 22 -11.53 13.20 3.90
CA SER A 22 -11.42 13.14 5.35
C SER A 22 -10.01 12.74 5.77
N VAL A 23 -9.28 13.68 6.37
CA VAL A 23 -7.90 13.48 6.84
C VAL A 23 -7.81 12.35 7.88
N ASP A 24 -8.84 12.16 8.70
CA ASP A 24 -8.86 11.06 9.68
C ASP A 24 -8.94 9.70 8.99
N LEU A 25 -9.77 9.59 7.94
CA LEU A 25 -9.86 8.37 7.12
C LEU A 25 -8.58 8.14 6.31
N GLU A 26 -7.93 9.18 5.78
CA GLU A 26 -6.63 9.06 5.11
C GLU A 26 -5.58 8.46 6.04
N ARG A 27 -5.48 8.98 7.26
CA ARG A 27 -4.56 8.46 8.28
C ARG A 27 -4.89 7.03 8.67
N GLU A 28 -6.16 6.70 8.83
CA GLU A 28 -6.60 5.35 9.14
C GLU A 28 -6.21 4.36 8.04
N ILE A 29 -6.52 4.68 6.78
CA ILE A 29 -6.20 3.81 5.64
C ILE A 29 -4.69 3.62 5.48
N VAL A 30 -3.91 4.71 5.56
CA VAL A 30 -2.44 4.62 5.51
C VAL A 30 -1.91 3.83 6.69
N GLY A 31 -2.43 4.05 7.91
CA GLY A 31 -2.04 3.33 9.11
C GLY A 31 -2.32 1.82 9.00
N LEU A 32 -3.51 1.44 8.53
CA LEU A 32 -3.87 0.05 8.29
C LEU A 32 -2.97 -0.60 7.22
N PHE A 33 -2.63 0.12 6.16
CA PHE A 33 -1.70 -0.34 5.13
C PHE A 33 -0.28 -0.56 5.68
N LEU A 34 0.23 0.39 6.48
CA LEU A 34 1.56 0.26 7.07
C LEU A 34 1.62 -0.84 8.13
N ASN A 35 0.55 -1.08 8.88
CA ASN A 35 0.50 -2.10 9.92
C ASN A 35 0.55 -3.53 9.36
N GLN A 36 -0.09 -3.79 8.22
CA GLN A 36 -0.08 -5.11 7.56
C GLN A 36 1.19 -5.37 6.73
N LEU A 37 1.92 -4.32 6.37
CA LEU A 37 3.02 -4.38 5.41
C LEU A 37 4.18 -5.29 5.81
N PRO A 38 4.67 -5.27 7.07
CA PRO A 38 5.77 -6.14 7.49
C PRO A 38 5.44 -7.62 7.37
N ASP A 39 4.20 -8.00 7.68
CA ASP A 39 3.72 -9.38 7.60
C ASP A 39 3.61 -9.83 6.14
N LEU A 40 2.93 -9.04 5.30
CA LEU A 40 2.84 -9.28 3.85
C LEU A 40 4.22 -9.44 3.21
N LEU A 41 5.17 -8.58 3.54
CA LEU A 41 6.53 -8.66 3.02
C LEU A 41 7.28 -9.90 3.50
N SER A 42 7.02 -10.38 4.72
CA SER A 42 7.65 -11.58 5.25
C SER A 42 7.19 -12.81 4.46
N HIS A 43 5.89 -12.93 4.21
CA HIS A 43 5.33 -14.00 3.37
C HIS A 43 5.78 -13.91 1.90
N LEU A 44 6.01 -12.71 1.36
CA LEU A 44 6.50 -12.53 0.00
C LEU A 44 7.99 -12.86 -0.17
N LYS A 45 8.80 -12.64 0.88
CA LYS A 45 10.25 -12.93 0.85
C LYS A 45 10.55 -14.42 0.95
N ALA A 46 9.74 -15.18 1.68
CA ALA A 46 9.91 -16.61 1.88
C ALA A 46 8.57 -17.36 1.83
N PRO A 47 7.89 -17.39 0.67
CA PRO A 47 6.64 -18.12 0.52
C PRO A 47 6.89 -19.63 0.57
N ALA A 48 5.97 -20.40 1.18
CA ALA A 48 6.04 -21.86 1.21
C ALA A 48 5.79 -22.47 -0.17
N ASP A 49 4.93 -21.85 -0.99
CA ASP A 49 4.67 -22.27 -2.36
C ASP A 49 4.23 -21.10 -3.28
N ALA A 50 4.06 -21.40 -4.57
CA ALA A 50 3.64 -20.42 -5.57
C ALA A 50 2.20 -19.90 -5.34
N LYS A 51 1.34 -20.68 -4.69
CA LYS A 51 -0.05 -20.29 -4.38
C LYS A 51 -0.06 -19.27 -3.25
N GLU A 52 0.75 -19.46 -2.22
CA GLU A 52 0.97 -18.52 -1.15
C GLU A 52 1.54 -17.21 -1.69
N TRP A 53 2.60 -17.27 -2.49
CA TRP A 53 3.16 -16.06 -3.11
C TRP A 53 2.11 -15.27 -3.90
N LYS A 54 1.28 -15.98 -4.70
CA LYS A 54 0.19 -15.37 -5.48
C LYS A 54 -0.88 -14.75 -4.59
N LEU A 55 -1.23 -15.40 -3.47
CA LEU A 55 -2.19 -14.87 -2.50
C LEU A 55 -1.67 -13.56 -1.90
N PHE A 56 -0.46 -13.57 -1.35
CA PHE A 56 0.11 -12.41 -0.67
C PHE A 56 0.41 -11.26 -1.63
N THR A 57 0.80 -11.53 -2.88
CA THR A 57 0.92 -10.48 -3.91
C THR A 57 -0.43 -9.89 -4.27
N HIS A 58 -1.49 -10.71 -4.35
CA HIS A 58 -2.84 -10.21 -4.58
C HIS A 58 -3.31 -9.31 -3.42
N THR A 59 -3.08 -9.73 -2.18
CA THR A 59 -3.42 -8.95 -0.98
C THR A 59 -2.66 -7.64 -0.94
N LEU A 60 -1.33 -7.64 -1.16
CA LEU A 60 -0.53 -6.43 -1.20
C LEU A 60 -1.00 -5.44 -2.28
N LYS A 61 -1.31 -5.96 -3.48
CA LYS A 61 -1.85 -5.13 -4.56
C LYS A 61 -3.20 -4.52 -4.20
N GLY A 62 -4.07 -5.31 -3.54
CA GLY A 62 -5.39 -4.85 -3.09
C GLY A 62 -5.30 -3.80 -1.99
N SER A 63 -4.45 -4.01 -0.99
CA SER A 63 -4.28 -3.08 0.14
C SER A 63 -3.65 -1.76 -0.28
N ALA A 64 -2.78 -1.76 -1.28
CA ALA A 64 -2.19 -0.54 -1.86
C ALA A 64 -3.14 0.23 -2.78
N LYS A 65 -4.32 -0.30 -3.11
CA LYS A 65 -5.24 0.30 -4.10
C LYS A 65 -5.60 1.76 -3.79
N PRO A 66 -5.92 2.17 -2.54
CA PRO A 66 -6.23 3.57 -2.22
C PRO A 66 -5.04 4.52 -2.39
N LEU A 67 -3.82 3.99 -2.40
CA LEU A 67 -2.55 4.75 -2.45
C LEU A 67 -1.96 4.80 -3.87
N ALA A 68 -2.45 3.94 -4.76
CA ALA A 68 -1.91 3.78 -6.10
C ALA A 68 -2.23 5.01 -6.97
N PRO A 69 -1.34 5.35 -7.92
CA PRO A 69 -1.61 6.43 -8.87
C PRO A 69 -2.90 6.20 -9.64
N CYS A 70 -3.66 7.28 -9.82
CA CYS A 70 -4.80 7.32 -10.73
C CYS A 70 -4.30 6.95 -12.14
N LYS A 71 -4.93 5.95 -12.74
CA LYS A 71 -4.70 5.62 -14.15
C LYS A 71 -5.34 6.66 -15.06
#